data_AF-A0A926CNR3-F1
#
_entry.id   AF-A0A926CNR3-F1
#
_cell.length_a   1.000
_cell.length_b   1.000
_cell.length_c   1.000
_cell.angle_alpha   90.00
_cell.angle_beta   90.00
_cell.angle_gamma   90.00
#
_symmetry.space_group_name_H-M   'P 1'
#
loop_
_entity.id
_entity.type
_entity.pdbx_description
1 polymer ?
#
loop_
_entity_poly.entity_id
_entity_poly.type
_entity_poly.pdbx_seq_one_letter_code
_entity_poly.pdbx_strand_id
1 'polypeptide(L)'
;MAELVITDAVGAPPAPNRTEDVRTVQSLLTRVVPAVSAPPAVTGSIDDVTTRAIREFQRRFMANPDGRVDPDGRTLWHLNDGFVSQYIRCNPTQRKILDRDIIDSQKWLDTVIRLLEATDMDADTKRKVRNVFHINVDESSERPRLVTLRQRFRRLRASMDEPFPLQCEQRASLFAAWVVEGDATGTMHFPSTHFQQNPESRHETIIHERAHTVFSISHAGMAGAGELNFAQGPDDDNGFSHSDAMANAYCYGWLSRALQPGYVRPDSGMEIIVPRPHGGGSSAGGVR
;
A
#
# COMPACT_ATOMS: atom_id res chain seq x y z
N MET A 1 4.21 -9.91 -24.23
CA MET A 1 3.33 -9.35 -25.28
C MET A 1 3.22 -7.85 -25.01
N ALA A 2 2.91 -7.02 -26.01
CA ALA A 2 2.65 -5.61 -25.73
C ALA A 2 1.44 -5.49 -24.79
N GLU A 3 1.58 -4.70 -23.71
CA GLU A 3 0.50 -4.37 -22.79
C GLU A 3 -0.66 -3.73 -23.56
N LEU A 4 -1.87 -4.26 -23.37
CA LEU A 4 -3.05 -3.65 -23.99
C LEU A 4 -3.62 -2.62 -23.03
N VAL A 5 -3.52 -1.35 -23.41
CA VAL A 5 -4.05 -0.23 -22.64
C VAL A 5 -5.49 0.09 -23.07
N ILE A 6 -6.27 0.63 -22.14
CA ILE A 6 -7.55 1.29 -22.43
C ILE A 6 -7.45 2.77 -22.07
N THR A 7 -8.12 3.64 -22.81
CA THR A 7 -8.06 5.09 -22.61
C THR A 7 -9.11 5.62 -21.63
N ASP A 8 -10.16 4.85 -21.38
CA ASP A 8 -11.27 5.19 -20.49
C ASP A 8 -11.89 3.92 -19.89
N ALA A 9 -12.76 4.10 -18.89
CA ALA A 9 -13.39 2.98 -18.21
C ALA A 9 -14.38 2.19 -19.10
N VAL A 10 -14.41 0.86 -18.90
CA VAL A 10 -15.25 -0.12 -19.61
C VAL A 10 -16.11 -0.91 -18.62
N GLY A 11 -17.33 -1.25 -18.99
CA GLY A 11 -18.22 -2.11 -18.21
C GLY A 11 -19.39 -1.35 -17.58
N ALA A 12 -19.64 -1.62 -16.31
CA ALA A 12 -20.77 -1.09 -15.57
C ALA A 12 -20.71 0.45 -15.44
N PRO A 13 -21.87 1.13 -15.47
CA PRO A 13 -21.92 2.59 -15.36
C PRO A 13 -21.39 3.08 -14.00
N PRO A 14 -20.77 4.28 -13.95
CA PRO A 14 -20.57 5.21 -15.05
C PRO A 14 -19.25 4.95 -15.83
N ALA A 15 -19.33 4.23 -16.95
CA ALA A 15 -18.21 3.93 -17.82
C ALA A 15 -18.51 4.47 -19.23
N PRO A 16 -17.60 5.25 -19.86
CA PRO A 16 -17.82 5.77 -21.21
C PRO A 16 -17.93 4.67 -22.27
N ASN A 17 -17.35 3.48 -22.02
CA ASN A 17 -17.44 2.33 -22.92
C ASN A 17 -17.00 2.66 -24.35
N ARG A 18 -15.85 3.34 -24.49
CA ARG A 18 -15.28 3.64 -25.82
C ARG A 18 -15.07 2.35 -26.59
N THR A 19 -15.44 2.34 -27.87
CA THR A 19 -15.50 1.13 -28.69
C THR A 19 -14.18 0.34 -28.70
N GLU A 20 -13.03 1.02 -28.85
CA GLU A 20 -11.73 0.33 -28.84
C GLU A 20 -11.36 -0.24 -27.47
N ASP A 21 -11.65 0.50 -26.39
CA ASP A 21 -11.40 0.02 -25.02
C ASP A 21 -12.24 -1.22 -24.70
N VAL A 22 -13.51 -1.25 -25.16
CA VAL A 22 -14.39 -2.41 -25.03
C VAL A 22 -13.83 -3.61 -25.79
N ARG A 23 -13.33 -3.42 -27.03
CA ARG A 23 -12.69 -4.52 -27.79
C ARG A 23 -11.47 -5.05 -27.08
N THR A 24 -10.66 -4.18 -26.49
CA THR A 24 -9.49 -4.57 -25.69
C THR A 24 -9.92 -5.46 -24.52
N VAL A 25 -10.86 -5.01 -23.69
CA VAL A 25 -11.34 -5.78 -22.53
C VAL A 25 -11.98 -7.11 -22.93
N GLN A 26 -12.83 -7.13 -23.97
CA GLN A 26 -13.41 -8.37 -24.49
C GLN A 26 -12.32 -9.33 -24.97
N SER A 27 -11.34 -8.84 -25.72
CA SER A 27 -10.22 -9.65 -26.21
C SER A 27 -9.43 -10.27 -25.05
N LEU A 28 -9.14 -9.49 -24.00
CA LEU A 28 -8.45 -9.99 -22.82
C LEU A 28 -9.29 -11.05 -22.08
N LEU A 29 -10.58 -10.81 -21.87
CA LEU A 29 -11.50 -11.75 -21.23
C LEU A 29 -11.61 -13.10 -21.98
N THR A 30 -11.41 -13.14 -23.29
CA THR A 30 -11.37 -14.41 -24.04
C THR A 30 -10.09 -15.23 -23.80
N ARG A 31 -9.04 -14.60 -23.25
CA ARG A 31 -7.71 -15.20 -23.07
C ARG A 31 -7.37 -15.54 -21.63
N VAL A 32 -8.18 -15.08 -20.66
CA VAL A 32 -7.91 -15.32 -19.24
C VAL A 32 -7.93 -16.81 -18.90
N VAL A 33 -7.05 -17.22 -17.98
CA VAL A 33 -6.98 -18.57 -17.44
C VAL A 33 -7.16 -18.52 -15.91
N PRO A 34 -8.09 -19.31 -15.32
CA PRO A 34 -9.10 -20.13 -15.99
C PRO A 34 -10.03 -19.31 -16.90
N ALA A 35 -10.63 -19.92 -17.92
CA ALA A 35 -11.60 -19.23 -18.75
C ALA A 35 -12.80 -18.76 -17.91
N VAL A 36 -13.40 -17.62 -18.27
CA VAL A 36 -14.74 -17.27 -17.77
C VAL A 36 -15.79 -18.21 -18.36
N SER A 37 -16.90 -18.40 -17.65
CA SER A 37 -17.94 -19.37 -18.01
C SER A 37 -18.61 -19.06 -19.35
N ALA A 38 -18.75 -17.77 -19.67
CA ALA A 38 -19.25 -17.28 -20.95
C ALA A 38 -18.31 -16.19 -21.49
N PRO A 39 -17.28 -16.53 -22.27
CA PRO A 39 -16.40 -15.55 -22.88
C PRO A 39 -17.19 -14.62 -23.82
N PRO A 40 -17.03 -13.28 -23.71
CA PRO A 40 -17.75 -12.35 -24.57
C PRO A 40 -17.22 -12.40 -26.01
N ALA A 41 -18.09 -12.12 -26.98
CA ALA A 41 -17.67 -11.85 -28.34
C ALA A 41 -16.97 -10.48 -28.41
N VAL A 42 -15.92 -10.36 -29.24
CA VAL A 42 -15.19 -9.09 -29.43
C VAL A 42 -15.95 -8.23 -30.44
N THR A 43 -16.91 -7.44 -29.96
CA THR A 43 -17.78 -6.59 -30.78
C THR A 43 -17.44 -5.10 -30.66
N GLY A 44 -16.81 -4.69 -29.55
CA GLY A 44 -16.60 -3.29 -29.20
C GLY A 44 -17.85 -2.60 -28.66
N SER A 45 -18.92 -3.36 -28.41
CA SER A 45 -20.13 -2.87 -27.74
C SER A 45 -20.25 -3.54 -26.38
N ILE A 46 -20.53 -2.76 -25.34
CA ILE A 46 -20.77 -3.31 -24.00
C ILE A 46 -22.15 -3.97 -23.96
N ASP A 47 -22.20 -5.21 -23.47
CA ASP A 47 -23.42 -5.99 -23.32
C ASP A 47 -23.45 -6.74 -21.98
N ASP A 48 -24.60 -7.33 -21.65
CA ASP A 48 -24.77 -8.08 -20.41
C ASP A 48 -23.78 -9.24 -20.28
N VAL A 49 -23.37 -9.86 -21.40
CA VAL A 49 -22.38 -10.94 -21.41
C VAL A 49 -21.02 -10.42 -20.98
N THR A 50 -20.56 -9.32 -21.57
CA THR A 50 -19.29 -8.67 -21.24
C THR A 50 -19.29 -8.20 -19.79
N THR A 51 -20.35 -7.52 -19.32
CA THR A 51 -20.42 -7.09 -17.92
C THR A 51 -20.45 -8.27 -16.95
N ARG A 52 -21.14 -9.37 -17.27
CA ARG A 52 -21.10 -10.60 -16.45
C ARG A 52 -19.72 -11.23 -16.44
N ALA A 53 -19.03 -11.28 -17.58
CA ALA A 53 -17.68 -11.82 -17.70
C ALA A 53 -16.67 -10.98 -16.89
N ILE A 54 -16.76 -9.65 -16.94
CA ILE A 54 -15.96 -8.75 -16.08
C ILE A 54 -16.23 -9.08 -14.61
N ARG A 55 -17.49 -9.14 -14.19
CA ARG A 55 -17.84 -9.46 -12.79
C ARG A 55 -17.33 -10.83 -12.37
N GLU A 56 -17.47 -11.83 -13.23
CA GLU A 56 -16.97 -13.19 -12.97
C GLU A 56 -15.45 -13.22 -12.83
N PHE A 57 -14.73 -12.53 -13.71
CA PHE A 57 -13.29 -12.38 -13.63
C PHE A 57 -12.87 -11.69 -12.33
N GLN A 58 -13.53 -10.59 -11.98
CA GLN A 58 -13.29 -9.83 -10.75
C GLN A 58 -13.55 -10.64 -9.49
N ARG A 59 -14.54 -11.54 -9.45
CA ARG A 59 -14.80 -12.41 -8.26
C ARG A 59 -13.58 -13.23 -7.83
N ARG A 60 -12.60 -13.43 -8.72
CA ARG A 60 -11.37 -14.16 -8.43
C ARG A 60 -10.48 -13.41 -7.43
N PHE A 61 -10.55 -12.08 -7.40
CA PHE A 61 -9.71 -11.22 -6.55
C PHE A 61 -10.47 -10.09 -5.82
N MET A 62 -11.78 -9.95 -6.04
CA MET A 62 -12.63 -8.93 -5.41
C MET A 62 -13.82 -9.56 -4.68
N ALA A 63 -14.11 -9.06 -3.47
CA ALA A 63 -15.28 -9.49 -2.70
C ALA A 63 -16.60 -8.99 -3.30
N ASN A 64 -16.60 -7.76 -3.84
CA ASN A 64 -17.75 -7.11 -4.47
C ASN A 64 -17.41 -6.75 -5.91
N PRO A 65 -17.63 -7.65 -6.88
CA PRO A 65 -17.36 -7.38 -8.30
C PRO A 65 -18.32 -6.31 -8.83
N ASP A 66 -17.78 -5.15 -9.21
CA ASP A 66 -18.57 -4.01 -9.71
C ASP A 66 -18.95 -4.15 -11.19
N GLY A 67 -18.16 -4.90 -11.96
CA GLY A 67 -18.31 -5.08 -13.40
C GLY A 67 -17.67 -3.97 -14.22
N ARG A 68 -16.72 -3.21 -13.65
CA ARG A 68 -16.02 -2.09 -14.29
C ARG A 68 -14.51 -2.34 -14.38
N VAL A 69 -13.92 -1.97 -15.51
CA VAL A 69 -12.48 -2.01 -15.78
C VAL A 69 -12.00 -0.59 -16.01
N ASP A 70 -11.13 -0.08 -15.15
CA ASP A 70 -10.55 1.26 -15.27
C ASP A 70 -9.15 1.19 -15.91
N PRO A 71 -8.70 2.25 -16.64
CA PRO A 71 -7.38 2.30 -17.30
C PRO A 71 -6.20 1.93 -16.39
N ASP A 72 -6.20 2.45 -15.16
CA ASP A 72 -5.15 2.19 -14.17
C ASP A 72 -5.64 1.25 -13.07
N GLY A 73 -6.66 0.45 -13.38
CA GLY A 73 -7.36 -0.41 -12.44
C GLY A 73 -6.82 -1.83 -12.41
N ARG A 74 -6.85 -2.44 -11.22
CA ARG A 74 -6.43 -3.83 -11.01
C ARG A 74 -7.10 -4.86 -11.93
N THR A 75 -8.35 -4.62 -12.32
CA THR A 75 -9.03 -5.51 -13.26
C THR A 75 -8.30 -5.56 -14.60
N LEU A 76 -7.85 -4.42 -15.12
CA LEU A 76 -7.10 -4.37 -16.38
C LEU A 76 -5.74 -5.04 -16.24
N TRP A 77 -5.04 -4.81 -15.14
CA TRP A 77 -3.76 -5.49 -14.87
C TRP A 77 -3.91 -7.00 -14.86
N HIS A 78 -4.89 -7.51 -14.12
CA HIS A 78 -5.15 -8.95 -14.09
C HIS A 78 -5.57 -9.50 -15.44
N LEU A 79 -6.22 -8.69 -16.28
CA LEU A 79 -6.59 -9.08 -17.64
C LEU A 79 -5.36 -9.15 -18.56
N ASN A 80 -4.43 -8.20 -18.48
CA ASN A 80 -3.21 -8.15 -19.28
C ASN A 80 -2.19 -9.22 -18.89
N ASP A 81 -1.94 -9.34 -17.58
CA ASP A 81 -0.77 -10.07 -17.06
C ASP A 81 -1.15 -11.33 -16.27
N GLY A 82 -2.45 -11.56 -16.07
CA GLY A 82 -2.94 -12.60 -15.16
C GLY A 82 -2.78 -12.19 -13.70
N PHE A 83 -2.82 -13.17 -12.80
CA PHE A 83 -2.61 -12.89 -11.37
C PHE A 83 -1.11 -12.61 -11.15
N VAL A 84 -0.77 -11.32 -11.09
CA VAL A 84 0.58 -10.75 -11.12
C VAL A 84 1.52 -11.21 -10.01
N SER A 85 1.04 -11.90 -8.98
CA SER A 85 1.92 -12.46 -7.96
C SER A 85 1.80 -13.97 -7.88
N GLN A 86 2.95 -14.64 -7.99
CA GLN A 86 3.05 -16.05 -7.65
C GLN A 86 2.84 -16.19 -6.14
N TYR A 87 1.66 -16.68 -5.73
CA TYR A 87 1.44 -17.04 -4.33
C TYR A 87 2.12 -18.37 -4.02
N ILE A 88 3.09 -18.33 -3.12
CA ILE A 88 3.79 -19.51 -2.63
C ILE A 88 3.20 -19.85 -1.26
N ARG A 89 2.62 -21.05 -1.13
CA ARG A 89 2.08 -21.58 0.15
C ARG A 89 0.97 -20.75 0.82
N CYS A 90 0.37 -19.77 0.12
CA CYS A 90 -0.79 -19.03 0.63
C CYS A 90 -2.09 -19.80 0.43
N ASN A 91 -2.89 -19.90 1.49
CA ASN A 91 -4.27 -20.39 1.42
C ASN A 91 -5.20 -19.33 0.76
N PRO A 92 -6.41 -19.70 0.29
CA PRO A 92 -7.28 -18.76 -0.42
C PRO A 92 -7.65 -17.49 0.35
N THR A 93 -7.80 -17.57 1.68
CA THR A 93 -8.08 -16.40 2.53
C THR A 93 -6.89 -15.45 2.57
N GLN A 94 -5.68 -15.98 2.75
CA GLN A 94 -4.45 -15.18 2.75
C GLN A 94 -4.24 -14.47 1.40
N ARG A 95 -4.48 -15.16 0.28
CA ARG A 95 -4.36 -14.56 -1.05
C ARG A 95 -5.26 -13.33 -1.19
N LYS A 96 -6.53 -13.45 -0.80
CA LYS A 96 -7.48 -12.32 -0.82
C LYS A 96 -7.06 -11.15 0.07
N ILE A 97 -6.46 -11.44 1.22
CA ILE A 97 -5.94 -10.39 2.12
C ILE A 97 -4.76 -9.69 1.47
N LEU A 98 -3.74 -10.42 1.02
CA LEU A 98 -2.55 -9.87 0.35
C LEU A 98 -2.94 -9.07 -0.89
N ASP A 99 -3.89 -9.58 -1.65
CA ASP A 99 -4.47 -8.89 -2.79
C ASP A 99 -4.96 -7.50 -2.39
N ARG A 100 -5.85 -7.45 -1.40
CA ARG A 100 -6.41 -6.18 -0.95
C ARG A 100 -5.31 -5.26 -0.42
N ASP A 101 -4.40 -5.81 0.38
CA ASP A 101 -3.37 -5.03 1.03
C ASP A 101 -2.40 -4.41 0.00
N ILE A 102 -2.05 -5.13 -1.09
CA ILE A 102 -1.23 -4.59 -2.19
C ILE A 102 -1.95 -3.42 -2.90
N ILE A 103 -3.25 -3.56 -3.20
CA ILE A 103 -4.03 -2.44 -3.78
C ILE A 103 -3.98 -1.24 -2.87
N ASP A 104 -4.28 -1.45 -1.58
CA ASP A 104 -4.43 -0.34 -0.66
C ASP A 104 -3.06 0.32 -0.40
N SER A 105 -1.95 -0.44 -0.40
CA SER A 105 -0.57 0.07 -0.45
C SER A 105 -0.28 0.90 -1.71
N GLN A 106 -0.74 0.48 -2.89
CA GLN A 106 -0.61 1.28 -4.12
C GLN A 106 -1.33 2.63 -4.00
N LYS A 107 -2.57 2.63 -3.51
CA LYS A 107 -3.34 3.87 -3.27
C LYS A 107 -2.67 4.78 -2.25
N TRP A 108 -2.05 4.20 -1.21
CA TRP A 108 -1.27 4.96 -0.24
C TRP A 108 -0.11 5.68 -0.92
N LEU A 109 0.65 4.97 -1.76
CA LEU A 109 1.75 5.53 -2.54
C LEU A 109 1.28 6.59 -3.54
N ASP A 110 0.13 6.40 -4.20
CA ASP A 110 -0.47 7.41 -5.09
C ASP A 110 -0.82 8.70 -4.31
N THR A 111 -1.34 8.55 -3.09
CA THR A 111 -1.62 9.69 -2.20
C THR A 111 -0.34 10.42 -1.82
N VAL A 112 0.73 9.70 -1.46
CA VAL A 112 2.03 10.30 -1.16
C VAL A 112 2.56 11.07 -2.36
N ILE A 113 2.59 10.47 -3.54
CA ILE A 113 3.08 11.10 -4.78
C ILE A 113 2.31 12.38 -5.06
N ARG A 114 0.97 12.33 -5.03
CA ARG A 114 0.12 13.51 -5.24
C ARG A 114 0.42 14.64 -4.26
N LEU A 115 0.57 14.32 -2.98
CA LEU A 115 0.87 15.32 -1.94
C LEU A 115 2.28 15.88 -2.08
N LEU A 116 3.28 15.03 -2.36
CA LEU A 116 4.65 15.46 -2.58
C LEU A 116 4.78 16.36 -3.81
N GLU A 117 3.95 16.18 -4.83
CA GLU A 117 3.96 16.94 -6.09
C GLU A 117 3.09 18.20 -6.08
N ALA A 118 2.29 18.39 -5.03
CA ALA A 118 1.46 19.58 -4.90
C ALA A 118 2.33 20.86 -4.99
N THR A 119 1.84 21.84 -5.77
CA THR A 119 2.52 23.14 -5.88
C THR A 119 2.48 23.91 -4.57
N ASP A 120 1.39 23.77 -3.82
CA ASP A 120 1.21 24.33 -2.48
C ASP A 120 0.97 23.20 -1.50
N MET A 121 2.07 22.65 -0.96
CA MET A 121 2.02 21.61 0.06
C MET A 121 1.59 22.21 1.40
N ASP A 122 0.61 21.60 2.07
CA ASP A 122 0.13 22.09 3.36
C ASP A 122 1.19 21.93 4.47
N ALA A 123 1.04 22.70 5.55
CA ALA A 123 2.01 22.74 6.64
C ALA A 123 2.18 21.39 7.37
N ASP A 124 1.12 20.56 7.41
CA ASP A 124 1.16 19.25 8.04
C ASP A 124 1.98 18.26 7.21
N THR A 125 1.75 18.22 5.90
CA THR A 125 2.54 17.44 4.95
C THR A 125 4.01 17.88 4.96
N LYS A 126 4.30 19.19 4.95
CA LYS A 126 5.68 19.71 5.06
C LYS A 126 6.38 19.25 6.34
N ARG A 127 5.68 19.30 7.48
CA ARG A 127 6.20 18.83 8.78
C ARG A 127 6.52 17.33 8.72
N LYS A 128 5.61 16.51 8.20
CA LYS A 128 5.79 15.05 8.07
C LYS A 128 6.99 14.69 7.19
N VAL A 129 7.13 15.37 6.04
CA VAL A 129 8.29 15.19 5.16
C VAL A 129 9.59 15.58 5.87
N ARG A 130 9.59 16.69 6.61
CA ARG A 130 10.75 17.11 7.41
C ARG A 130 11.09 16.09 8.49
N ASN A 131 10.12 15.61 9.25
CA ASN A 131 10.36 14.71 10.37
C ASN A 131 10.88 13.33 9.91
N VAL A 132 10.33 12.81 8.81
CA VAL A 132 10.68 11.45 8.35
C VAL A 132 11.93 11.45 7.47
N PHE A 133 12.08 12.42 6.56
CA PHE A 133 13.16 12.45 5.56
C PHE A 133 14.15 13.60 5.71
N HIS A 134 13.97 14.46 6.72
CA HIS A 134 14.88 15.58 7.00
C HIS A 134 15.03 16.55 5.84
N ILE A 135 13.92 16.84 5.16
CA ILE A 135 13.85 17.78 4.04
C ILE A 135 12.97 18.96 4.46
N ASN A 136 13.55 20.16 4.56
CA ASN A 136 12.76 21.38 4.73
C ASN A 136 12.23 21.88 3.38
N VAL A 137 10.96 21.61 3.09
CA VAL A 137 10.32 21.88 1.78
C VAL A 137 10.32 23.37 1.42
N ASP A 138 10.33 24.27 2.41
CA ASP A 138 10.32 25.72 2.18
C ASP A 138 11.73 26.27 1.88
N GLU A 139 12.79 25.49 2.09
CA GLU A 139 14.16 25.89 1.80
C GLU A 139 14.55 25.57 0.36
N SER A 140 14.86 26.59 -0.43
CA SER A 140 15.22 26.41 -1.84
C SER A 140 16.45 25.52 -2.06
N SER A 141 17.38 25.49 -1.09
CA SER A 141 18.56 24.61 -1.08
C SER A 141 18.22 23.13 -0.98
N GLU A 142 17.07 22.79 -0.39
CA GLU A 142 16.61 21.41 -0.18
C GLU A 142 15.79 20.87 -1.37
N ARG A 143 15.47 21.72 -2.35
CA ARG A 143 14.70 21.34 -3.56
C ARG A 143 15.25 20.10 -4.28
N PRO A 144 16.57 19.92 -4.47
CA PRO A 144 17.10 18.70 -5.10
C PRO A 144 16.77 17.43 -4.31
N ARG A 145 16.78 17.48 -2.97
CA ARG A 145 16.43 16.33 -2.11
C ARG A 145 14.95 15.97 -2.24
N LEU A 146 14.07 16.97 -2.28
CA LEU A 146 12.64 16.75 -2.51
C LEU A 146 12.37 16.12 -3.89
N VAL A 147 13.09 16.55 -4.94
CA VAL A 147 12.99 15.93 -6.27
C VAL A 147 13.42 14.47 -6.24
N THR A 148 14.53 14.15 -5.57
CA THR A 148 14.99 12.77 -5.39
C THR A 148 13.95 11.93 -4.62
N LEU A 149 13.37 12.47 -3.55
CA LEU A 149 12.33 11.77 -2.76
C LEU A 149 11.11 11.44 -3.63
N ARG A 150 10.61 12.42 -4.41
CA ARG A 150 9.51 12.21 -5.37
C ARG A 150 9.82 11.10 -6.37
N GLN A 151 11.02 11.11 -6.95
CA GLN A 151 11.45 10.07 -7.90
C GLN A 151 11.48 8.68 -7.26
N ARG A 152 11.93 8.57 -5.99
CA ARG A 152 11.91 7.29 -5.28
C ARG A 152 10.50 6.80 -5.01
N PHE A 153 9.58 7.65 -4.54
CA PHE A 153 8.18 7.24 -4.36
C PHE A 153 7.52 6.82 -5.67
N ARG A 154 7.78 7.51 -6.79
CA ARG A 154 7.32 7.08 -8.12
C ARG A 154 7.86 5.70 -8.50
N ARG A 155 9.15 5.45 -8.30
CA ARG A 155 9.78 4.15 -8.59
C ARG A 155 9.22 3.04 -7.69
N LEU A 156 8.98 3.33 -6.41
CA LEU A 156 8.38 2.39 -5.46
C LEU A 156 6.92 2.09 -5.82
N ARG A 157 6.15 3.09 -6.25
CA ARG A 157 4.78 2.89 -6.74
C ARG A 157 4.75 2.04 -7.99
N ALA A 158 5.57 2.36 -8.99
CA ALA A 158 5.64 1.61 -10.24
C ALA A 158 6.06 0.15 -10.01
N SER A 159 6.95 -0.11 -9.04
CA SER A 159 7.36 -1.49 -8.76
C SER A 159 6.24 -2.35 -8.17
N MET A 160 5.16 -1.77 -7.64
CA MET A 160 4.00 -2.54 -7.18
C MET A 160 3.15 -3.06 -8.33
N ASP A 161 3.32 -2.52 -9.54
CA ASP A 161 2.66 -2.99 -10.76
C ASP A 161 3.42 -4.17 -11.40
N GLU A 162 4.69 -4.32 -11.06
CA GLU A 162 5.53 -5.43 -11.51
C GLU A 162 5.22 -6.72 -10.74
N PRO A 163 5.27 -7.90 -11.37
CA PRO A 163 5.06 -9.16 -10.69
C PRO A 163 6.20 -9.47 -9.70
N PHE A 164 5.85 -9.87 -8.48
CA PHE A 164 6.79 -10.43 -7.50
C PHE A 164 6.15 -11.55 -6.66
N PRO A 165 6.93 -12.56 -6.24
CA PRO A 165 6.37 -13.68 -5.47
C PRO A 165 5.93 -13.26 -4.07
N LEU A 166 4.80 -13.81 -3.62
CA LEU A 166 4.25 -13.59 -2.28
C LEU A 166 4.21 -14.94 -1.57
N GLN A 167 5.09 -15.12 -0.59
CA GLN A 167 5.23 -16.39 0.13
C GLN A 167 4.57 -16.32 1.51
N CYS A 168 3.53 -17.11 1.73
CA CYS A 168 2.95 -17.24 3.07
C CYS A 168 3.71 -18.28 3.90
N GLU A 169 4.05 -17.90 5.11
CA GLU A 169 4.86 -18.69 6.02
C GLU A 169 4.00 -19.24 7.15
N GLN A 170 4.22 -20.51 7.49
CA GLN A 170 3.40 -21.20 8.50
C GLN A 170 3.73 -20.76 9.92
N ARG A 171 4.93 -20.23 10.14
CA ARG A 171 5.42 -19.85 11.46
C ARG A 171 5.09 -18.38 11.75
N ALA A 172 4.76 -18.10 13.01
CA ALA A 172 4.81 -16.75 13.52
C ALA A 172 6.25 -16.23 13.43
N SER A 173 6.40 -14.95 13.19
CA SER A 173 7.68 -14.25 13.19
C SER A 173 7.55 -12.99 14.03
N LEU A 174 8.67 -12.54 14.58
CA LEU A 174 8.77 -11.21 15.18
C LEU A 174 8.58 -10.11 14.13
N PHE A 175 8.87 -10.43 12.87
CA PHE A 175 8.66 -9.53 11.74
C PHE A 175 7.23 -9.69 11.18
N ALA A 176 6.68 -8.59 10.68
CA ALA A 176 5.37 -8.57 10.05
C ALA A 176 5.39 -9.08 8.60
N ALA A 177 6.52 -8.95 7.92
CA ALA A 177 6.90 -9.59 6.68
C ALA A 177 8.43 -9.52 6.59
N TRP A 178 9.03 -10.09 5.56
CA TRP A 178 10.44 -9.82 5.23
C TRP A 178 10.72 -10.09 3.76
N VAL A 179 11.81 -9.51 3.26
CA VAL A 179 12.46 -9.92 2.01
C VAL A 179 13.85 -10.48 2.31
N VAL A 180 14.31 -11.41 1.49
CA VAL A 180 15.66 -11.98 1.64
C VAL A 180 16.66 -11.07 0.93
N GLU A 181 17.69 -10.62 1.64
CA GLU A 181 18.74 -9.81 1.05
C GLU A 181 19.44 -10.55 -0.10
N GLY A 182 19.59 -9.89 -1.24
CA GLY A 182 20.18 -10.48 -2.45
C GLY A 182 19.25 -11.41 -3.23
N ASP A 183 18.01 -11.64 -2.78
CA ASP A 183 17.00 -12.35 -3.57
C ASP A 183 16.58 -11.50 -4.79
N ALA A 184 17.07 -11.91 -5.96
CA ALA A 184 16.79 -11.25 -7.23
C ALA A 184 15.30 -11.33 -7.64
N THR A 185 14.53 -12.27 -7.07
CA THR A 185 13.09 -12.37 -7.34
C THR A 185 12.28 -11.32 -6.57
N GLY A 186 12.86 -10.76 -5.50
CA GLY A 186 12.17 -9.85 -4.59
C GLY A 186 10.99 -10.50 -3.89
N THR A 187 11.12 -11.79 -3.53
CA THR A 187 10.05 -12.52 -2.83
C THR A 187 9.77 -11.87 -1.48
N MET A 188 8.51 -11.55 -1.25
CA MET A 188 8.03 -11.06 0.05
C MET A 188 7.43 -12.22 0.84
N HIS A 189 7.94 -12.42 2.05
CA HIS A 189 7.54 -13.47 2.96
C HIS A 189 6.60 -12.94 4.03
N PHE A 190 5.46 -13.61 4.23
CA PHE A 190 4.36 -13.19 5.09
C PHE A 190 4.10 -14.25 6.17
N PRO A 191 4.57 -14.04 7.41
CA PRO A 191 4.27 -14.92 8.54
C PRO A 191 2.80 -14.84 8.96
N SER A 192 2.35 -15.79 9.76
CA SER A 192 0.98 -15.80 10.27
C SER A 192 0.62 -14.53 11.07
N THR A 193 1.62 -13.90 11.69
CA THR A 193 1.49 -12.63 12.42
C THR A 193 1.08 -11.46 11.53
N HIS A 194 1.49 -11.43 10.25
CA HIS A 194 1.05 -10.43 9.27
C HIS A 194 -0.47 -10.32 9.24
N PHE A 195 -1.12 -11.48 9.09
CA PHE A 195 -2.57 -11.58 8.88
C PHE A 195 -3.39 -11.27 10.15
N GLN A 196 -2.73 -11.14 11.31
CA GLN A 196 -3.35 -10.75 12.58
C GLN A 196 -3.31 -9.23 12.81
N GLN A 197 -2.49 -8.50 12.04
CA GLN A 197 -2.39 -7.06 12.15
C GLN A 197 -3.64 -6.37 11.59
N ASN A 198 -3.88 -5.14 12.04
CA ASN A 198 -4.87 -4.27 11.41
C ASN A 198 -4.42 -3.91 9.96
N PRO A 199 -5.36 -3.52 9.07
CA PRO A 199 -5.03 -3.23 7.67
C PRO A 199 -3.94 -2.16 7.49
N GLU A 200 -3.96 -1.07 8.27
CA GLU A 200 -2.97 0.00 8.13
C GLU A 200 -1.54 -0.51 8.34
N SER A 201 -1.32 -1.32 9.38
CA SER A 201 -0.02 -1.93 9.65
C SER A 201 0.42 -2.89 8.55
N ARG A 202 -0.50 -3.62 7.92
CA ARG A 202 -0.18 -4.50 6.79
C ARG A 202 0.25 -3.71 5.55
N HIS A 203 -0.45 -2.62 5.24
CA HIS A 203 -0.11 -1.76 4.10
C HIS A 203 1.25 -1.09 4.27
N GLU A 204 1.52 -0.57 5.48
CA GLU A 204 2.81 0.00 5.87
C GLU A 204 3.93 -1.03 5.70
N THR A 205 3.72 -2.26 6.18
CA THR A 205 4.66 -3.38 6.06
C THR A 205 4.97 -3.69 4.60
N ILE A 206 3.95 -3.79 3.73
CA ILE A 206 4.16 -4.07 2.30
C ILE A 206 5.01 -2.98 1.64
N ILE A 207 4.74 -1.71 1.94
CA ILE A 207 5.51 -0.58 1.39
C ILE A 207 6.96 -0.64 1.88
N HIS A 208 7.17 -0.93 3.16
CA HIS A 208 8.48 -1.11 3.77
C HIS A 208 9.27 -2.25 3.09
N GLU A 209 8.70 -3.45 3.00
CA GLU A 209 9.39 -4.58 2.36
C GLU A 209 9.66 -4.34 0.88
N ARG A 210 8.75 -3.68 0.17
CA ARG A 210 8.99 -3.33 -1.22
C ARG A 210 10.10 -2.30 -1.37
N ALA A 211 10.26 -1.35 -0.44
CA ALA A 211 11.37 -0.42 -0.46
C ALA A 211 12.74 -1.12 -0.33
N HIS A 212 12.82 -2.19 0.46
CA HIS A 212 14.02 -3.04 0.53
C HIS A 212 14.43 -3.58 -0.84
N THR A 213 13.49 -4.21 -1.55
CA THR A 213 13.77 -4.81 -2.87
C THR A 213 14.08 -3.78 -3.94
N VAL A 214 13.28 -2.71 -4.03
CA VAL A 214 13.39 -1.69 -5.10
C VAL A 214 14.67 -0.87 -4.99
N PHE A 215 15.09 -0.58 -3.76
CA PHE A 215 16.24 0.30 -3.51
C PHE A 215 17.48 -0.45 -3.02
N SER A 216 17.42 -1.78 -2.93
CA SER A 216 18.50 -2.61 -2.40
C SER A 216 18.96 -2.12 -1.02
N ILE A 217 18.00 -1.72 -0.18
CA ILE A 217 18.27 -1.31 1.20
C ILE A 217 18.45 -2.60 2.02
N SER A 218 19.58 -2.75 2.71
CA SER A 218 19.80 -3.86 3.63
C SER A 218 19.19 -3.54 5.00
N HIS A 219 18.67 -4.55 5.69
CA HIS A 219 18.33 -4.45 7.11
C HIS A 219 19.56 -4.19 7.99
N ALA A 220 20.73 -4.74 7.62
CA ALA A 220 21.98 -4.54 8.33
C ALA A 220 22.60 -3.15 8.08
N GLY A 221 22.22 -2.51 6.97
CA GLY A 221 22.64 -1.16 6.58
C GLY A 221 21.70 -0.04 7.03
N MET A 222 20.55 -0.37 7.64
CA MET A 222 19.74 0.63 8.34
C MET A 222 20.56 1.09 9.54
N ALA A 223 21.17 2.28 9.46
CA ALA A 223 21.83 2.91 10.59
C ALA A 223 20.90 2.79 11.81
N GLY A 224 21.33 2.00 12.80
CA GLY A 224 20.54 1.76 14.00
C GLY A 224 19.32 0.85 13.83
N ALA A 225 19.46 -0.38 13.30
CA ALA A 225 18.49 -1.43 13.65
C ALA A 225 18.34 -1.62 15.19
N GLY A 226 19.32 -1.14 15.99
CA GLY A 226 19.24 -0.96 17.44
C GLY A 226 18.89 0.46 17.94
N GLU A 227 18.69 1.44 17.05
CA GLU A 227 18.29 2.83 17.35
C GLU A 227 16.86 3.16 16.87
N LEU A 228 16.22 2.28 16.10
CA LEU A 228 14.81 2.40 15.76
C LEU A 228 13.96 2.40 17.04
N ASN A 229 13.55 3.59 17.45
CA ASN A 229 12.63 3.76 18.56
C ASN A 229 11.21 3.49 18.07
N PHE A 230 10.78 2.22 18.08
CA PHE A 230 9.41 1.85 17.72
C PHE A 230 8.33 2.44 18.64
N ALA A 231 8.69 3.14 19.71
CA ALA A 231 7.75 3.94 20.49
C ALA A 231 7.39 5.27 19.81
N GLN A 232 8.11 5.67 18.76
CA GLN A 232 7.80 6.86 17.98
C GLN A 232 6.71 6.59 16.94
N GLY A 233 5.83 7.57 16.77
CA GLY A 233 4.80 7.55 15.74
C GLY A 233 5.38 7.65 14.32
N PRO A 234 4.64 7.19 13.31
CA PRO A 234 5.02 7.30 11.89
C PRO A 234 5.38 8.71 11.37
N ASP A 235 4.97 9.78 12.06
CA ASP A 235 5.34 11.16 11.71
C ASP A 235 6.30 11.85 12.68
N ASP A 236 6.88 11.10 13.61
CA ASP A 236 7.88 11.63 14.53
C ASP A 236 9.22 11.88 13.85
N ASP A 237 9.97 12.82 14.43
CA ASP A 237 11.38 12.97 14.11
C ASP A 237 12.12 11.71 14.57
N ASN A 238 12.62 10.96 13.59
CA ASN A 238 13.30 9.69 13.80
C ASN A 238 14.79 9.86 14.19
N GLY A 239 15.29 11.09 14.27
CA GLY A 239 16.68 11.39 14.64
C GLY A 239 17.71 11.03 13.58
N PHE A 240 17.30 10.54 12.41
CA PHE A 240 18.19 10.18 11.31
C PHE A 240 18.80 11.40 10.63
N SER A 241 19.92 11.19 9.94
CA SER A 241 20.31 12.13 8.89
C SER A 241 19.41 11.94 7.65
N HIS A 242 19.39 12.93 6.75
CA HIS A 242 18.71 12.77 5.45
C HIS A 242 19.20 11.52 4.69
N SER A 243 20.51 11.26 4.65
CA SER A 243 21.06 10.08 3.97
C SER A 243 20.60 8.77 4.60
N ASP A 244 20.55 8.72 5.94
CA ASP A 244 20.10 7.52 6.65
C ASP A 244 18.61 7.29 6.41
N ALA A 245 17.78 8.34 6.47
CA ALA A 245 16.36 8.24 6.16
C ALA A 245 16.09 7.76 4.72
N MET A 246 16.86 8.26 3.74
CA MET A 246 16.76 7.83 2.34
C MET A 246 17.20 6.37 2.13
N ALA A 247 18.06 5.84 3.02
CA ALA A 247 18.54 4.47 3.05
C ALA A 247 17.77 3.59 4.05
N ASN A 248 16.66 4.05 4.62
CA ASN A 248 15.88 3.31 5.60
C ASN A 248 14.48 2.99 5.05
N ALA A 249 14.15 1.70 4.92
CA ALA A 249 12.88 1.26 4.37
C ALA A 249 11.67 1.65 5.24
N TYR A 250 11.85 1.77 6.57
CA TYR A 250 10.79 2.23 7.47
C TYR A 250 10.33 3.64 7.13
N CYS A 251 11.23 4.55 6.73
CA CYS A 251 10.86 5.92 6.38
C CYS A 251 9.83 5.97 5.23
N TYR A 252 9.90 5.04 4.28
CA TYR A 252 8.92 4.96 3.19
C TYR A 252 7.55 4.47 3.68
N GLY A 253 7.51 3.44 4.54
CA GLY A 253 6.29 2.97 5.16
C GLY A 253 5.64 4.02 6.06
N TRP A 254 6.44 4.64 6.93
CA TRP A 254 6.03 5.67 7.90
C TRP A 254 5.44 6.90 7.25
N LEU A 255 6.16 7.52 6.29
CA LEU A 255 5.61 8.68 5.58
C LEU A 255 4.33 8.31 4.83
N SER A 256 4.30 7.11 4.22
CA SER A 256 3.10 6.65 3.52
C SER A 256 1.91 6.55 4.45
N ARG A 257 2.08 5.99 5.64
CA ARG A 257 1.01 5.92 6.65
C ARG A 257 0.61 7.30 7.17
N ALA A 258 1.59 8.13 7.53
CA ALA A 258 1.38 9.45 8.12
C ALA A 258 0.59 10.39 7.20
N LEU A 259 0.71 10.23 5.87
CA LEU A 259 0.02 11.06 4.89
C LEU A 259 -1.38 10.56 4.51
N GLN A 260 -1.87 9.46 5.09
CA GLN A 260 -3.21 8.98 4.79
C GLN A 260 -4.31 9.84 5.43
N PRO A 261 -5.45 10.03 4.74
CA PRO A 261 -6.62 10.68 5.34
C PRO A 261 -7.06 9.96 6.61
N GLY A 262 -7.26 10.72 7.69
CA GLY A 262 -7.69 10.17 8.97
C GLY A 262 -6.57 9.57 9.82
N TYR A 263 -5.30 9.66 9.39
CA TYR A 263 -4.17 9.35 10.26
C TYR A 263 -4.24 10.22 11.53
N VAL A 264 -4.37 9.56 12.68
CA VAL A 264 -4.28 10.18 14.00
C VAL A 264 -2.97 9.76 14.61
N ARG A 265 -2.15 10.74 15.01
CA ARG A 265 -0.90 10.48 15.68
C ARG A 265 -1.17 9.69 16.97
N PRO A 266 -0.48 8.56 17.22
CA PRO A 266 -0.73 7.72 18.41
C PRO A 266 -0.67 8.49 19.74
N ASP A 267 0.08 9.60 19.78
CA ASP A 267 0.32 10.39 20.99
C ASP A 267 -0.68 11.54 21.19
N SER A 268 -1.67 11.73 20.31
CA SER A 268 -2.54 12.91 20.31
C SER A 268 -3.61 12.93 21.42
N GLY A 269 -3.33 12.38 22.60
CA GLY A 269 -4.09 12.67 23.81
C GLY A 269 -5.26 11.74 24.13
N MET A 270 -5.07 10.42 24.08
CA MET A 270 -5.73 9.63 25.12
C MET A 270 -5.03 9.94 26.45
N GLU A 271 -5.53 10.95 27.18
CA GLU A 271 -5.37 10.96 28.63
C GLU A 271 -5.88 9.61 29.14
N ILE A 272 -4.97 8.72 29.51
CA ILE A 272 -5.33 7.61 30.37
C ILE A 272 -5.71 8.26 31.71
N ILE A 273 -6.99 8.56 31.90
CA ILE A 273 -7.55 8.84 33.22
C ILE A 273 -7.40 7.54 33.99
N VAL A 274 -6.27 7.38 34.68
CA VAL A 274 -6.12 6.38 35.72
C VAL A 274 -7.12 6.80 36.80
N PRO A 275 -8.16 6.01 37.11
CA PRO A 275 -9.04 6.33 38.22
C PRO A 275 -8.15 6.43 39.44
N ARG A 276 -8.10 7.62 40.08
CA ARG A 276 -7.47 7.71 41.40
C ARG A 276 -8.16 6.67 42.28
N PRO A 277 -7.44 5.76 42.95
CA PRO A 277 -8.06 4.90 43.93
C PRO A 277 -8.82 5.82 44.88
N HIS A 278 -10.11 5.52 45.10
CA HIS A 278 -10.95 6.29 46.01
C HIS A 278 -10.21 6.45 47.34
N GLY A 279 -9.62 7.63 47.52
CA GLY A 279 -9.16 8.10 48.81
C GLY A 279 -10.40 8.24 49.64
N GLY A 280 -10.67 7.23 50.46
CA GLY A 280 -11.64 7.30 51.55
C GLY A 280 -11.23 8.43 52.46
N GLY A 281 -11.81 9.61 52.21
CA GLY A 281 -11.72 10.80 53.02
C GLY A 281 -13.12 11.23 53.45
N SER A 282 -13.57 10.74 54.59
CA SER A 282 -14.54 11.42 55.45
C SER A 282 -14.24 10.98 56.88
N SER A 283 -14.31 11.80 57.91
CA SER A 283 -14.42 13.25 58.07
C SER A 283 -14.39 13.41 59.60
N ALA A 284 -13.71 14.42 60.10
CA ALA A 284 -13.67 14.75 61.51
C ALA A 284 -15.04 15.20 62.05
N GLY A 285 -15.24 15.01 63.36
CA GLY A 285 -15.97 15.97 64.21
C GLY A 285 -17.19 15.43 64.96
N GLY A 286 -17.12 15.42 66.29
CA GLY A 286 -18.29 15.18 67.14
C GLY A 286 -18.00 15.14 68.65
N VAL A 287 -17.90 16.34 69.23
CA VAL A 287 -17.92 16.67 70.67
C VAL A 287 -18.92 15.84 71.50
N ARG A 288 -18.47 15.27 72.63
CA ARG A 288 -19.00 15.47 74.00
C ARG A 288 -18.11 14.79 75.03
#